data_AF-A0A8J8BHQ1-F1
#
_entry.id   AF-A0A8J8BHQ1-F1
#
_cell.length_a   1.000
_cell.length_b   1.000
_cell.length_c   1.000
_cell.angle_alpha   90.00
_cell.angle_beta   90.00
_cell.angle_gamma   90.00
#
_symmetry.space_group_name_H-M   'P 1'
#
loop_
_entity.id
_entity.type
_entity.pdbx_description
1 polymer ?
#
loop_
_entity_poly.entity_id
_entity_poly.type
_entity_poly.pdbx_seq_one_letter_code
_entity_poly.pdbx_strand_id
1 'polypeptide(L)'
;MAVEAKGEWWLVGQPENKVSGTLRIEDSGRSELALIGTLHDLFSGATRTTASGGTTTVALTREALEQSGTYPRICGLSGSYSYTLEDCFRTDSSQSLGGGLATELIHVSRVFKGVWFEESEMAEAIAMVFAPAHLSYWVAREGGLFKSPLQVVQADDGAECGGELLQGWPEAGG
;
A
#
# COMPACT_ATOMS: atom_id res chain seq x y z
N MET A 1 -12.27 14.35 -1.89
CA MET A 1 -13.08 13.24 -1.38
C MET A 1 -12.13 12.17 -0.86
N ALA A 2 -12.17 11.90 0.46
CA ALA A 2 -11.38 10.82 1.04
C ALA A 2 -11.80 9.45 0.48
N VAL A 3 -10.83 8.57 0.24
CA VAL A 3 -11.03 7.20 -0.23
C VAL A 3 -10.86 6.25 0.96
N GLU A 4 -11.79 5.32 1.13
CA GLU A 4 -11.71 4.27 2.15
C GLU A 4 -11.80 2.88 1.51
N ALA A 5 -10.92 1.98 1.94
CA ALA A 5 -10.88 0.59 1.50
C ALA A 5 -10.84 -0.34 2.72
N LYS A 6 -11.91 -1.12 2.91
CA LYS A 6 -12.04 -2.11 3.99
C LYS A 6 -11.66 -3.48 3.47
N GLY A 7 -10.75 -4.18 4.15
CA GLY A 7 -10.19 -5.40 3.60
C GLY A 7 -9.33 -6.18 4.58
N GLU A 8 -8.66 -7.18 4.02
CA GLU A 8 -7.65 -7.97 4.71
C GLU A 8 -6.26 -7.48 4.31
N TRP A 9 -5.33 -7.46 5.26
CA TRP A 9 -3.98 -6.92 5.10
C TRP A 9 -2.96 -7.89 5.70
N TRP A 10 -1.81 -8.05 5.06
CA TRP A 10 -0.77 -8.99 5.49
C TRP A 10 0.63 -8.54 5.03
N LEU A 11 1.66 -9.13 5.61
CA LEU A 11 3.05 -8.91 5.17
C LEU A 11 3.37 -9.84 4.00
N VAL A 12 4.15 -9.37 3.04
CA VAL A 12 4.44 -10.11 1.78
C VAL A 12 4.95 -11.54 2.04
N GLY A 13 5.81 -11.74 3.04
CA GLY A 13 6.34 -13.05 3.42
C GLY A 13 5.44 -13.90 4.32
N GLN A 14 4.25 -13.42 4.69
CA GLN A 14 3.30 -14.10 5.60
C GLN A 14 1.84 -13.99 5.09
N PRO A 15 1.52 -14.48 3.88
CA PRO A 15 0.18 -14.34 3.26
C PRO A 15 -0.96 -15.03 4.04
N GLU A 16 -0.62 -15.99 4.89
CA GLU A 16 -1.54 -16.67 5.80
C GLU A 16 -1.92 -15.83 7.02
N ASN A 17 -1.11 -14.83 7.39
CA ASN A 17 -1.31 -14.00 8.58
C ASN A 17 -2.06 -12.71 8.23
N LYS A 18 -3.34 -12.87 7.84
CA LYS A 18 -4.19 -11.76 7.43
C LYS A 18 -4.87 -11.09 8.62
N VAL A 19 -4.88 -9.77 8.59
CA VAL A 19 -5.50 -8.90 9.61
C VAL A 19 -6.55 -8.03 8.95
N SER A 20 -7.73 -7.95 9.56
CA SER A 20 -8.79 -7.04 9.09
C SER A 20 -8.41 -5.59 9.33
N GLY A 21 -8.70 -4.71 8.38
CA GLY A 21 -8.40 -3.29 8.53
C GLY A 21 -9.05 -2.39 7.49
N THR A 22 -8.92 -1.08 7.72
CA THR A 22 -9.41 -0.03 6.83
C THR A 22 -8.25 0.88 6.44
N LEU A 23 -7.96 0.94 5.14
CA LEU A 23 -7.08 1.94 4.55
C LEU A 23 -7.90 3.20 4.25
N ARG A 24 -7.39 4.35 4.68
CA ARG A 24 -7.97 5.67 4.44
C ARG A 24 -6.94 6.57 3.77
N ILE A 25 -7.34 7.19 2.66
CA ILE A 25 -6.52 8.16 1.92
C ILE A 25 -7.26 9.49 1.95
N GLU A 26 -6.66 10.47 2.61
CA GLU A 26 -7.22 11.81 2.73
C GLU A 26 -6.89 12.67 1.50
N ASP A 27 -7.68 13.73 1.29
CA ASP A 27 -7.42 14.73 0.24
C ASP A 27 -6.08 15.46 0.41
N SER A 28 -5.54 15.46 1.63
CA SER A 28 -4.23 15.99 1.98
C SER A 28 -3.07 15.15 1.40
N GLY A 29 -3.36 13.95 0.89
CA GLY A 29 -2.37 12.95 0.50
C GLY A 29 -1.91 12.06 1.66
N ARG A 30 -2.36 12.33 2.89
CA ARG A 30 -2.10 11.46 4.05
C ARG A 30 -2.82 10.13 3.88
N SER A 31 -2.10 9.03 4.00
CA SER A 31 -2.66 7.68 3.95
C SER A 31 -2.39 6.93 5.25
N GLU A 32 -3.41 6.26 5.77
CA GLU A 32 -3.36 5.52 7.02
C GLU A 32 -4.09 4.19 6.92
N LEU A 33 -3.50 3.15 7.50
CA LEU A 33 -4.11 1.84 7.64
C LEU A 33 -4.41 1.57 9.12
N ALA A 34 -5.70 1.46 9.43
CA ALA A 34 -6.17 1.08 10.76
C ALA A 34 -6.51 -0.41 10.79
N LEU A 35 -5.82 -1.17 11.64
CA LEU A 35 -5.97 -2.62 11.77
C LEU A 35 -6.69 -3.00 13.07
N ILE A 36 -7.50 -4.06 12.97
CA ILE A 36 -8.09 -4.77 14.09
C ILE A 36 -7.23 -6.02 14.33
N GLY A 37 -6.09 -5.82 14.97
CA GLY A 37 -5.04 -6.79 15.21
C GLY A 37 -3.66 -6.14 15.07
N THR A 38 -2.61 -6.95 14.96
CA THR A 38 -1.25 -6.49 14.66
C THR A 38 -0.66 -7.35 13.54
N LEU A 39 0.13 -6.75 12.63
CA LEU A 39 0.79 -7.50 11.56
C LEU A 39 1.98 -8.31 12.05
N HIS A 40 2.73 -7.76 13.01
CA HIS A 40 3.73 -8.50 13.76
C HIS A 40 3.11 -9.08 15.03
N ASP A 41 3.31 -10.39 15.24
CA ASP A 41 3.13 -10.98 16.56
C ASP A 41 4.25 -10.49 17.47
N LEU A 42 3.95 -10.24 18.74
CA LEU A 42 4.89 -9.77 19.78
C LEU A 42 6.14 -10.66 19.91
N PHE A 43 6.06 -11.90 19.42
CA PHE A 43 7.13 -12.89 19.47
C PHE A 43 7.88 -13.05 18.14
N SER A 44 7.50 -12.33 17.09
CA SER A 44 8.16 -12.37 15.77
C SER A 44 9.53 -11.66 15.83
N GLY A 45 10.49 -12.27 16.51
CA GLY A 45 11.83 -11.74 16.76
C GLY A 45 12.36 -12.07 18.15
N ALA A 46 11.53 -12.61 19.04
CA ALA A 46 11.98 -12.97 20.38
C ALA A 46 12.63 -14.36 20.39
N THR A 47 13.84 -14.44 20.95
CA THR A 47 14.50 -15.74 21.11
C THR A 47 13.84 -16.48 22.25
N ARG A 48 13.13 -17.57 21.92
CA ARG A 48 12.51 -18.48 22.89
C ARG A 48 13.55 -19.48 23.37
N THR A 49 13.98 -19.33 24.62
CA THR A 49 14.77 -20.36 25.30
C THR A 49 13.88 -21.08 26.31
N THR A 50 13.67 -22.37 26.07
CA THR A 50 12.97 -23.26 27.01
C THR A 50 14.00 -23.84 27.97
N ALA A 51 13.95 -23.43 29.24
CA ALA A 51 14.80 -24.04 30.25
C ALA A 51 14.22 -25.42 30.65
N SER A 52 15.08 -26.35 31.05
CA SER A 52 14.72 -27.75 31.38
C SER A 52 13.71 -27.93 32.52
N GLY A 53 13.23 -26.85 33.15
CA GLY A 53 12.18 -26.84 34.18
C GLY A 53 10.79 -26.41 33.69
N GLY A 54 10.57 -26.25 32.37
CA GLY A 54 9.27 -25.86 31.81
C GLY A 54 9.00 -24.35 31.81
N THR A 55 9.90 -23.54 32.36
CA THR A 55 9.86 -22.08 32.21
C THR A 55 10.32 -21.69 30.81
N THR A 56 9.45 -21.00 30.08
CA THR A 56 9.79 -20.38 28.80
C THR A 56 10.24 -18.95 29.06
N THR A 57 11.51 -18.65 28.83
CA THR A 57 12.03 -17.28 28.90
C THR A 57 12.06 -16.71 27.49
N VAL A 58 11.39 -15.57 27.31
CA VAL A 58 11.33 -14.84 26.05
C VAL A 58 12.26 -13.64 26.19
N ALA A 59 13.37 -13.63 25.45
CA ALA A 59 14.26 -12.48 25.37
C ALA A 59 13.85 -11.61 24.17
N LEU A 60 13.30 -10.42 24.43
CA LEU A 60 13.13 -9.39 23.41
C LEU A 60 14.51 -8.78 23.13
N THR A 61 15.00 -8.90 21.90
CA THR A 61 16.23 -8.22 21.47
C THR A 61 15.93 -6.76 21.15
N ARG A 62 16.92 -5.88 21.29
CA ARG A 62 16.77 -4.46 20.96
C ARG A 62 16.45 -4.29 19.47
N GLU A 63 17.03 -5.14 18.62
CA GLU A 63 16.81 -5.16 17.18
C GLU A 63 15.36 -5.53 16.84
N ALA A 64 14.74 -6.47 17.56
CA ALA A 64 13.32 -6.80 17.41
C ALA A 64 12.42 -5.65 17.89
N LEU A 65 12.88 -4.86 18.87
CA LEU A 65 12.18 -3.66 19.33
C LEU A 65 12.30 -2.50 18.31
N GLU A 66 13.47 -2.35 17.68
CA GLU A 66 13.76 -1.33 16.67
C GLU A 66 13.11 -1.62 15.31
N GLN A 67 12.97 -2.90 14.92
CA GLN A 67 12.17 -3.31 13.76
C GLN A 67 10.66 -3.32 14.03
N SER A 68 10.24 -3.20 15.30
CA SER A 68 8.82 -3.26 15.66
C SER A 68 8.08 -1.99 15.22
N GLY A 69 7.52 -2.05 14.02
CA GLY A 69 6.65 -1.01 13.50
C GLY A 69 7.16 -0.30 12.26
N THR A 70 8.19 -0.80 11.56
CA THR A 70 8.42 -0.41 10.17
C THR A 70 8.09 -1.60 9.28
N TYR A 71 7.31 -1.34 8.24
CA TYR A 71 6.82 -2.33 7.29
C TYR A 71 7.27 -1.87 5.90
N PRO A 72 8.31 -2.49 5.32
CA PRO A 72 8.75 -2.13 3.98
C PRO A 72 7.63 -2.24 2.95
N ARG A 73 6.81 -3.28 3.10
CA ARG A 73 5.68 -3.55 2.23
C ARG A 73 4.55 -4.29 2.95
N ILE A 74 3.32 -3.83 2.75
CA ILE A 74 2.09 -4.49 3.20
C ILE A 74 1.22 -4.75 1.99
N CYS A 75 0.71 -5.97 1.86
CA CYS A 75 -0.28 -6.32 0.84
C CYS A 75 -1.68 -6.27 1.42
N GLY A 76 -2.66 -5.99 0.57
CA GLY A 76 -4.06 -6.03 0.96
C GLY A 76 -5.00 -6.43 -0.16
N LEU A 77 -6.19 -6.85 0.26
CA LEU A 77 -7.32 -7.14 -0.62
C LEU A 77 -8.57 -6.46 -0.05
N SER A 78 -9.18 -5.58 -0.83
CA SER A 78 -10.44 -4.92 -0.49
C SER A 78 -11.42 -5.07 -1.65
N GLY A 79 -12.44 -5.89 -1.45
CA GLY A 79 -13.35 -6.28 -2.53
C GLY A 79 -12.60 -7.01 -3.65
N SER A 80 -12.67 -6.48 -4.87
CA SER A 80 -11.96 -6.99 -6.05
C SER A 80 -10.59 -6.35 -6.29
N TYR A 81 -10.18 -5.37 -5.47
CA TYR A 81 -8.95 -4.63 -5.68
C TYR A 81 -7.84 -5.14 -4.76
N SER A 82 -6.72 -5.48 -5.38
CA SER A 82 -5.42 -5.65 -4.72
C SER A 82 -4.84 -4.29 -4.33
N TYR A 83 -4.12 -4.27 -3.22
CA TYR A 83 -3.35 -3.12 -2.79
C TYR A 83 -1.93 -3.55 -2.42
N THR A 84 -0.96 -2.69 -2.73
CA THR A 84 0.38 -2.74 -2.15
C THR A 84 0.67 -1.39 -1.50
N LEU A 85 1.08 -1.44 -0.24
CA LEU A 85 1.46 -0.28 0.55
C LEU A 85 2.97 -0.36 0.77
N GLU A 86 3.68 0.73 0.54
CA GLU A 86 5.13 0.79 0.73
C GLU A 86 5.54 1.82 1.77
N ASP A 87 6.71 1.60 2.34
CA ASP A 87 7.38 2.51 3.27
C ASP A 87 6.42 2.93 4.39
N CYS A 88 5.88 1.89 5.03
CA CYS A 88 4.86 2.00 6.04
C CYS A 88 5.50 1.99 7.43
N PHE A 89 4.95 2.75 8.36
CA PHE A 89 5.41 2.70 9.74
C PHE A 89 4.27 2.93 10.72
N ARG A 90 4.34 2.22 11.84
CA ARG A 90 3.37 2.25 12.92
C ARG A 90 3.46 3.60 13.62
N THR A 91 2.30 4.24 13.76
CA THR A 91 2.13 5.51 14.46
C THR A 91 1.48 5.34 15.81
N ASP A 92 0.59 4.36 15.94
CA ASP A 92 -0.06 4.02 17.19
C ASP A 92 -0.28 2.50 17.28
N SER A 93 -0.29 1.99 18.51
CA SER A 93 -0.63 0.60 18.80
C SER A 93 -1.24 0.50 20.18
N SER A 94 -2.44 -0.06 20.25
CA SER A 94 -3.09 -0.39 21.52
C SER A 94 -3.04 -1.89 21.72
N GLN A 95 -2.26 -2.33 22.70
CA GLN A 95 -2.26 -3.69 23.18
C GLN A 95 -2.96 -3.72 24.53
N SER A 96 -4.21 -4.18 24.55
CA SER A 96 -4.94 -4.28 25.81
C SER A 96 -4.44 -5.49 26.61
N LEU A 97 -3.66 -5.22 27.67
CA LEU A 97 -3.20 -6.22 28.65
C LEU A 97 -4.35 -6.92 29.41
N GLY A 98 -5.61 -6.49 29.21
CA GLY A 98 -6.82 -7.04 29.84
C GLY A 98 -7.75 -7.84 28.92
N GLY A 99 -7.26 -8.31 27.76
CA GLY A 99 -8.03 -9.21 26.87
C GLY A 99 -8.99 -8.53 25.88
N GLY A 100 -8.80 -7.24 25.59
CA GLY A 100 -9.43 -6.59 24.45
C GLY A 100 -8.77 -6.94 23.11
N LEU A 101 -9.40 -6.53 22.01
CA LEU A 101 -8.80 -6.64 20.68
C LEU A 101 -7.67 -5.63 20.53
N ALA A 102 -6.49 -6.11 20.14
CA ALA A 102 -5.39 -5.24 19.77
C ALA A 102 -5.76 -4.42 18.52
N THR A 103 -5.31 -3.18 18.47
CA THR A 103 -5.48 -2.32 17.28
C THR A 103 -4.17 -1.66 16.94
N GLU A 104 -3.94 -1.46 15.65
CA GLU A 104 -2.71 -0.85 15.14
C GLU A 104 -3.04 0.23 14.12
N LEU A 105 -2.35 1.38 14.18
CA LEU A 105 -2.47 2.46 13.21
C LEU A 105 -1.13 2.65 12.50
N ILE A 106 -1.14 2.50 11.18
CA ILE A 106 0.05 2.52 10.34
C ILE A 106 -0.06 3.70 9.38
N HIS A 107 0.97 4.54 9.34
CA HIS A 107 1.16 5.53 8.29
C HIS A 107 1.67 4.85 7.03
N VAL A 108 1.13 5.27 5.88
CA VAL A 108 1.47 4.71 4.58
C VAL A 108 1.99 5.83 3.68
N SER A 109 3.25 5.73 3.28
CA SER A 109 3.88 6.74 2.42
C SER A 109 3.44 6.61 0.96
N ARG A 110 3.21 5.37 0.48
CA ARG A 110 2.78 5.10 -0.90
C ARG A 110 1.73 4.01 -0.95
N VAL A 111 0.70 4.24 -1.76
CA VAL A 111 -0.39 3.29 -2.01
C VAL A 111 -0.45 2.98 -3.49
N PHE A 112 -0.35 1.70 -3.83
CA PHE A 112 -0.61 1.17 -5.15
C PHE A 112 -1.92 0.38 -5.13
N LYS A 113 -2.82 0.68 -6.06
CA LYS A 113 -4.12 0.01 -6.18
C LYS A 113 -4.15 -0.79 -7.48
N GLY A 114 -4.69 -2.00 -7.43
CA GLY A 114 -4.83 -2.91 -8.57
C GLY A 114 -3.56 -3.69 -8.92
N VAL A 115 -2.51 -3.62 -8.10
CA VAL A 115 -1.24 -4.31 -8.31
C VAL A 115 -0.74 -4.93 -7.01
N TRP A 116 -0.05 -6.06 -7.15
CA TRP A 116 0.74 -6.69 -6.09
C TRP A 116 2.19 -6.79 -6.54
N PHE A 117 3.10 -6.41 -5.65
CA PHE A 117 4.53 -6.55 -5.86
C PHE A 117 5.10 -7.64 -4.95
N GLU A 118 6.02 -8.46 -5.47
CA GLU A 118 6.75 -9.47 -4.68
C GLU A 118 7.77 -8.83 -3.74
N GLU A 119 8.26 -9.53 -2.70
CA GLU A 119 9.08 -8.93 -1.62
C GLU A 119 10.29 -8.09 -2.10
N SER A 120 10.93 -8.51 -3.19
CA SER A 120 12.12 -7.86 -3.75
C SER A 120 11.85 -7.04 -5.02
N GLU A 121 10.62 -7.01 -5.50
CA GLU A 121 10.25 -6.31 -6.72
C GLU A 121 10.20 -4.81 -6.47
N MET A 122 10.95 -4.03 -7.25
CA MET A 122 10.89 -2.57 -7.18
C MET A 122 9.69 -2.06 -7.98
N ALA A 123 8.95 -1.11 -7.42
CA ALA A 123 7.89 -0.43 -8.16
C ALA A 123 8.52 0.49 -9.22
N GLU A 124 8.60 0.02 -10.45
CA GLU A 124 9.04 0.80 -11.61
C GLU A 124 7.84 1.25 -12.44
N ALA A 125 7.86 2.51 -12.88
CA ALA A 125 6.83 3.06 -13.76
C ALA A 125 7.48 3.65 -15.02
N ILE A 126 7.00 3.21 -16.18
CA ILE A 126 7.48 3.71 -17.49
C ILE A 126 6.81 5.04 -17.85
N ALA A 127 5.60 5.28 -17.35
CA ALA A 127 4.84 6.49 -17.58
C ALA A 127 3.97 6.85 -16.36
N MET A 128 3.74 8.14 -16.15
CA MET A 128 2.82 8.66 -15.15
C MET A 128 1.69 9.40 -15.85
N VAL A 129 0.45 8.97 -15.60
CA VAL A 129 -0.76 9.67 -16.03
C VAL A 129 -1.36 10.31 -14.80
N PHE A 130 -1.50 11.64 -14.79
CA PHE A 130 -2.22 12.36 -13.75
C PHE A 130 -3.37 13.13 -14.39
N ALA A 131 -4.55 13.05 -13.79
CA ALA A 131 -5.75 13.77 -14.20
C ALA A 131 -6.05 14.84 -13.14
N PRO A 132 -5.42 16.03 -13.23
CA PRO A 132 -5.61 17.06 -12.22
C PRO A 132 -7.06 17.54 -12.22
N ALA A 133 -7.73 17.34 -11.10
CA ALA A 133 -9.06 17.90 -10.89
C ALA A 133 -9.00 19.42 -11.06
N HIS A 134 -9.98 19.98 -11.77
CA HIS A 134 -10.13 21.43 -12.00
C HIS A 134 -9.06 22.10 -12.86
N LEU A 135 -8.17 21.37 -13.55
CA LEU A 135 -7.23 22.01 -14.49
C LEU A 135 -7.97 22.76 -15.60
N SER A 136 -9.10 22.21 -16.08
CA SER A 136 -9.97 22.87 -17.05
C SER A 136 -10.52 24.21 -16.53
N TYR A 137 -10.77 24.34 -15.23
CA TYR A 137 -11.20 25.59 -14.62
C TYR A 137 -10.09 26.65 -14.63
N TRP A 138 -8.85 26.25 -14.32
CA TRP A 138 -7.70 27.15 -14.38
C TRP A 138 -7.38 27.61 -15.81
N VAL A 139 -7.43 26.70 -16.78
CA VAL A 139 -7.23 27.00 -18.20
C VAL A 139 -8.31 27.99 -18.71
N ALA A 140 -9.55 27.84 -18.25
CA ALA A 140 -10.64 28.73 -18.63
C ALA A 140 -10.55 30.13 -17.98
N ARG A 141 -9.95 30.25 -16.79
CA ARG A 141 -9.87 31.52 -16.05
C ARG A 141 -8.86 32.51 -16.61
N GLU A 142 -7.78 32.03 -17.21
CA GLU A 142 -6.68 32.87 -17.75
C GLU A 142 -6.89 33.26 -19.24
N GLY A 143 -8.01 32.89 -19.87
CA GLY A 143 -8.36 33.36 -21.22
C GLY A 143 -7.42 32.92 -22.36
N GLY A 144 -6.62 31.87 -22.15
CA GLY A 144 -5.60 31.41 -23.10
C GLY A 144 -6.01 30.19 -23.92
N LEU A 145 -6.29 30.44 -25.21
CA LEU A 145 -6.33 29.50 -26.34
C LEU A 145 -5.60 28.15 -26.15
N PHE A 146 -6.32 27.10 -25.76
CA PHE A 146 -5.99 25.72 -26.15
C PHE A 146 -7.13 25.18 -27.03
N LYS A 147 -7.03 25.40 -28.34
CA LYS A 147 -7.85 24.74 -29.37
C LYS A 147 -7.23 23.39 -29.74
N SER A 148 -6.99 22.54 -28.75
CA SER A 148 -6.68 21.14 -29.00
C SER A 148 -7.52 20.32 -28.04
N PRO A 149 -8.42 19.45 -28.53
CA PRO A 149 -9.05 18.48 -27.65
C PRO A 149 -7.93 17.58 -27.13
N LEU A 150 -7.57 17.73 -25.86
CA LEU A 150 -6.84 16.69 -25.15
C LEU A 150 -7.67 15.43 -25.28
N GLN A 151 -7.23 14.51 -26.13
CA GLN A 151 -7.79 13.17 -26.16
C GLN A 151 -7.32 12.49 -24.88
N VAL A 152 -8.22 12.41 -23.91
CA VAL A 152 -8.05 11.54 -22.75
C VAL A 152 -8.13 10.13 -23.29
N VAL A 153 -6.97 9.49 -23.46
CA VAL A 153 -6.91 8.05 -23.68
C VAL A 153 -7.28 7.41 -22.35
N GLN A 154 -8.50 6.88 -22.24
CA GLN A 154 -8.87 6.04 -21.10
C GLN A 154 -8.02 4.78 -21.16
N ALA A 155 -7.23 4.54 -20.12
CA ALA A 155 -6.68 3.22 -19.89
C ALA A 155 -7.85 2.32 -19.47
N ASP A 156 -8.10 1.29 -20.26
CA ASP A 156 -9.16 0.32 -20.02
C ASP A 156 -8.88 -0.41 -18.69
N ASP A 157 -9.86 -0.45 -17.78
CA ASP A 157 -9.76 -1.08 -16.45
C ASP A 157 -9.68 -2.63 -16.50
N GLY A 158 -9.33 -3.20 -17.66
CA GLY A 158 -9.41 -4.64 -17.94
C GLY A 158 -8.32 -5.20 -18.84
N ALA A 159 -7.19 -4.51 -19.04
CA ALA A 159 -6.08 -5.06 -19.81
C ALA A 159 -5.29 -6.10 -18.98
N GLU A 160 -5.65 -7.37 -19.14
CA GLU A 160 -4.69 -8.47 -18.95
C GLU A 160 -3.43 -8.11 -19.74
N CYS A 161 -2.28 -8.04 -19.07
CA CYS A 161 -0.99 -7.75 -19.68
C CYS A 161 -0.53 -8.92 -20.57
N GLY A 162 -1.16 -9.08 -21.73
CA GLY A 162 -0.64 -9.82 -22.87
C GLY A 162 0.19 -8.89 -23.73
N GLY A 163 1.52 -9.01 -23.64
CA GLY A 163 2.44 -8.23 -24.45
C GLY A 163 2.29 -8.58 -25.94
N GLU A 164 1.76 -7.66 -26.73
CA GLU A 164 1.94 -7.66 -28.17
C GLU A 164 2.50 -6.30 -28.61
N LEU A 165 3.76 -6.35 -29.05
CA LEU A 165 4.55 -5.23 -29.56
C LEU A 165 3.88 -4.64 -30.82
N LEU A 166 3.35 -3.42 -30.72
CA LEU A 166 3.00 -2.65 -31.91
C LEU A 166 4.27 -2.07 -32.55
N GLN A 167 4.75 -2.77 -33.58
CA GLN A 167 5.62 -2.18 -34.61
C GLN A 167 4.77 -1.26 -35.51
N GLY A 168 5.25 -0.04 -35.74
CA GLY A 168 4.68 0.84 -36.76
C GLY A 168 4.97 2.31 -36.55
N TRP A 169 6.17 2.75 -36.89
CA TRP A 169 6.45 4.18 -37.15
C TRP A 169 6.01 4.51 -38.59
N PRO A 170 5.31 5.63 -38.85
CA PRO A 170 5.08 6.08 -40.21
C PRO A 170 6.34 6.72 -40.79
N GLU A 171 6.81 6.21 -41.93
CA GLU A 171 7.85 6.83 -42.73
C GLU A 171 7.36 8.18 -43.28
N ALA A 172 8.18 9.22 -43.11
CA ALA A 172 7.98 10.51 -43.75
C ALA A 172 8.35 10.39 -45.24
N GLY A 173 7.33 10.45 -46.11
CA GLY A 173 7.50 10.60 -47.56
C GLY A 173 7.93 12.02 -47.94
N GLY A 174 8.79 12.10 -48.96
CA GLY A 174 9.50 13.30 -49.42
C GLY A 174 8.76 14.25 -50.35
#